data_AF-A0A5J4TPR9-F1
#
_entry.id   AF-A0A5J4TPR9-F1
#
_cell.length_a   1.000
_cell.length_b   1.000
_cell.length_c   1.000
_cell.angle_alpha   90.00
_cell.angle_beta   90.00
_cell.angle_gamma   90.00
#
_symmetry.space_group_name_H-M   'P 1'
#
loop_
_entity.id
_entity.type
_entity.pdbx_description
1 polymer ?
#
loop_
_entity_poly.entity_id
_entity_poly.type
_entity_poly.pdbx_seq_one_letter_code
_entity_poly.pdbx_strand_id
1 'polypeptide(L)'
;KPNAICKDHPTHPLDYFCSTCQQPICSDCAILSDKHKGHNISGIIDERKRREVEMIQSREKISVRAEELKRIAQSLEKEEEEIRSQMQNASVNMEDKGKKLKEGVDNEQKLHVHDVDEQKRALERAAPIIVSGNESPPIGAQRTKQQTRRPSAQSRQQLGLVDTQGEENQFQASHGLAHSQQKRF
;
A
#
# COMPACT_ATOMS: atom_id res chain seq x y z
N LYS A 1 43.17 22.71 -33.12
CA LYS A 1 42.58 23.99 -33.60
C LYS A 1 43.41 25.14 -33.03
N PRO A 2 43.75 26.15 -33.84
CA PRO A 2 44.42 27.34 -33.32
C PRO A 2 43.52 28.09 -32.32
N ASN A 3 44.12 28.72 -31.32
CA ASN A 3 43.39 29.50 -30.32
C ASN A 3 42.86 30.79 -30.97
N ALA A 4 41.67 31.20 -30.56
CA ALA A 4 41.07 32.45 -31.01
C ALA A 4 41.94 33.65 -30.56
N ILE A 5 41.86 34.76 -31.31
CA ILE A 5 42.65 35.96 -31.05
C ILE A 5 41.87 36.94 -30.16
N CYS A 6 42.57 37.65 -29.29
CA CYS A 6 41.97 38.67 -28.45
C CYS A 6 41.45 39.87 -29.27
N LYS A 7 40.26 40.37 -28.91
CA LYS A 7 39.65 41.54 -29.57
C LYS A 7 40.39 42.84 -29.24
N ASP A 8 40.88 42.96 -28.00
CA ASP A 8 41.58 44.15 -27.52
C ASP A 8 43.08 44.12 -27.89
N HIS A 9 43.64 42.92 -28.10
CA HIS A 9 45.04 42.69 -28.47
C HIS A 9 45.13 41.76 -29.69
N PRO A 10 44.94 42.27 -30.92
CA PRO A 10 44.81 41.45 -32.13
C PRO A 10 46.06 40.63 -32.52
N THR A 11 47.19 40.85 -31.86
CA THR A 11 48.43 40.09 -32.03
C THR A 11 48.56 38.92 -31.06
N HIS A 12 47.70 38.82 -30.03
CA HIS A 12 47.84 37.85 -28.95
C HIS A 12 46.69 36.82 -28.94
N PRO A 13 47.00 35.52 -28.90
CA PRO A 13 46.00 34.46 -28.75
C PRO A 13 45.42 34.40 -27.33
N LEU A 14 44.23 33.82 -27.20
CA LEU A 14 43.55 33.57 -25.94
C LEU A 14 44.06 32.28 -25.27
N ASP A 15 45.24 32.36 -24.67
CA ASP A 15 45.93 31.21 -24.06
C ASP A 15 45.65 31.01 -22.57
N TYR A 16 44.95 31.94 -21.94
CA TYR A 16 44.64 31.92 -20.51
C TYR A 16 43.13 31.90 -20.28
N PHE A 17 42.72 31.48 -19.08
CA PHE A 17 41.34 31.52 -18.63
C PHE A 17 41.26 32.23 -17.29
N CYS A 18 40.41 33.25 -17.21
CA CYS A 18 40.12 33.94 -15.96
C CYS A 18 38.93 33.26 -15.29
N SER A 19 39.16 32.53 -14.19
CA SER A 19 38.11 31.82 -13.46
C SER A 19 37.11 32.77 -12.79
N THR A 20 37.57 33.94 -12.36
CA THR A 20 36.70 34.97 -11.75
C THR A 20 35.71 35.54 -12.77
N CYS A 21 36.18 35.84 -13.98
CA CYS A 21 35.34 36.40 -15.05
C CYS A 21 34.67 35.32 -15.92
N GLN A 22 35.02 34.05 -15.74
CA GLN A 22 34.56 32.91 -16.52
C GLN A 22 34.76 33.07 -18.05
N GLN A 23 35.91 33.63 -18.47
CA GLN A 23 36.19 33.85 -19.89
C GLN A 23 37.67 33.61 -20.25
N PRO A 24 37.96 33.21 -21.50
CA PRO A 24 39.32 33.13 -22.01
C PRO A 24 39.89 34.52 -22.27
N ILE A 25 41.17 34.72 -21.97
CA ILE A 25 41.90 36.00 -22.10
C ILE A 25 43.29 35.76 -22.72
N CYS A 26 43.92 36.79 -23.26
CA CYS A 26 45.31 36.73 -23.73
C CYS A 26 46.31 37.10 -22.62
N SER A 27 47.61 36.96 -22.92
CA SER A 27 48.72 37.36 -22.02
C SER A 27 48.59 38.80 -21.53
N ASP A 28 48.27 39.73 -22.42
CA ASP A 28 48.25 41.16 -22.11
C ASP A 28 47.05 41.52 -21.24
N CYS A 29 45.89 40.89 -21.50
CA CYS A 29 44.74 40.98 -20.61
C CYS A 29 45.05 40.43 -19.21
N ALA A 30 45.89 39.40 -19.09
CA ALA A 30 46.23 38.79 -17.82
C ALA A 30 47.21 39.64 -16.98
N ILE A 31 48.16 40.31 -17.64
CA ILE A 31 49.27 41.00 -16.97
C ILE A 31 49.07 42.52 -16.92
N LEU A 32 48.64 43.14 -18.03
CA LEU A 32 48.64 44.58 -18.21
C LEU A 32 47.27 45.22 -17.95
N SER A 33 46.19 44.44 -18.01
CA SER A 33 44.84 44.97 -17.82
C SER A 33 44.47 45.08 -16.33
N ASP A 34 44.09 46.28 -15.90
CA ASP A 34 43.49 46.49 -14.58
C ASP A 34 42.18 45.72 -14.39
N LYS A 35 41.51 45.32 -15.48
CA LYS A 35 40.23 44.57 -15.45
C LYS A 35 40.37 43.16 -14.87
N HIS A 36 41.54 42.54 -14.99
CA HIS A 36 41.80 41.18 -14.51
C HIS A 36 42.84 41.13 -13.39
N LYS A 37 43.23 42.31 -12.88
CA LYS A 37 44.21 42.42 -11.80
C LYS A 37 43.69 41.75 -10.53
N GLY A 38 44.45 40.78 -10.02
CA GLY A 38 44.09 40.02 -8.83
C GLY A 38 43.03 38.93 -9.04
N HIS A 39 42.62 38.66 -10.29
CA HIS A 39 41.74 37.53 -10.58
C HIS A 39 42.51 36.22 -10.64
N ASN A 40 41.80 35.11 -10.42
CA ASN A 40 42.38 33.79 -10.61
C ASN A 40 42.49 33.48 -12.10
N ILE A 41 43.72 33.28 -12.58
CA ILE A 41 44.03 33.05 -14.00
C ILE A 41 44.84 31.77 -14.11
N SER A 42 44.41 30.88 -15.00
CA SER A 42 45.07 29.61 -15.32
C SER A 42 45.32 29.50 -16.82
N GLY A 43 46.19 28.57 -17.23
CA GLY A 43 46.35 28.24 -18.64
C GLY A 43 45.07 27.62 -19.19
N ILE A 44 44.66 28.02 -20.40
CA ILE A 44 43.41 27.55 -21.01
C ILE A 44 43.39 26.04 -21.23
N ILE A 45 44.57 25.43 -21.46
CA ILE A 45 44.70 23.98 -21.66
C ILE A 45 44.47 23.23 -20.34
N ASP A 46 45.00 23.72 -19.23
CA ASP A 46 44.85 23.08 -17.93
C ASP A 46 43.41 23.23 -17.42
N GLU A 47 42.81 24.41 -17.59
CA GLU A 47 41.39 24.63 -17.29
C GLU A 47 40.50 23.71 -18.13
N ARG A 48 40.80 23.53 -19.43
CA ARG A 48 40.06 22.61 -20.30
C ARG A 48 40.14 21.18 -19.77
N LYS A 49 41.35 20.69 -19.47
CA LYS A 49 41.55 19.33 -18.93
C LYS A 49 40.78 19.14 -17.63
N ARG A 50 40.84 20.12 -16.71
CA ARG A 50 40.10 20.06 -15.43
C ARG A 50 38.60 19.95 -15.66
N ARG A 51 38.03 20.81 -16.51
CA ARG A 51 36.60 20.79 -16.85
C ARG A 51 36.18 19.51 -17.55
N GLU A 52 37.03 18.97 -18.42
CA GLU A 52 36.76 17.70 -19.11
C GLU A 52 36.62 16.55 -18.11
N VAL A 53 37.53 16.46 -17.14
CA VAL A 53 37.43 15.47 -16.05
C VAL A 53 36.17 15.68 -15.21
N GLU A 54 35.88 16.92 -14.81
CA GLU A 54 34.67 17.26 -14.05
C GLU A 54 33.38 16.87 -14.81
N MET A 55 33.35 17.10 -16.13
CA MET A 55 32.21 16.72 -16.98
C MET A 55 32.06 15.21 -17.10
N ILE A 56 33.16 14.46 -17.29
CA ILE A 56 33.12 12.99 -17.36
C ILE A 56 32.58 12.42 -16.05
N GLN A 57 33.12 12.86 -14.91
CA GLN A 57 32.64 12.42 -13.59
C GLN A 57 31.18 12.77 -13.35
N SER A 58 30.75 13.97 -13.76
CA SER A 58 29.36 14.39 -13.65
C SER A 58 28.45 13.52 -14.52
N ARG A 59 28.88 13.19 -15.74
CA ARG A 59 28.15 12.30 -16.65
C ARG A 59 27.99 10.89 -16.09
N GLU A 60 29.05 10.33 -15.51
CA GLU A 60 29.00 9.03 -14.85
C GLU A 60 28.01 9.02 -13.68
N LYS A 61 28.07 10.03 -12.79
CA LYS A 61 27.12 10.17 -11.69
C LYS A 61 25.67 10.26 -12.16
N ILE A 62 25.41 11.03 -13.22
CA ILE A 62 24.07 11.14 -13.82
C ILE A 62 23.64 9.79 -14.40
N SER A 63 24.52 9.08 -15.10
CA SER A 63 24.21 7.78 -15.70
C SER A 63 23.84 6.74 -14.63
N VAL A 64 24.57 6.68 -13.53
CA VAL A 64 24.27 5.76 -12.42
C VAL A 64 22.90 6.07 -11.82
N ARG A 65 22.61 7.35 -11.55
CA ARG A 65 21.30 7.77 -11.02
C ARG A 65 20.16 7.50 -11.99
N ALA A 66 20.39 7.67 -13.29
CA ALA A 66 19.39 7.38 -14.30
C ALA A 66 19.00 5.89 -14.32
N GLU A 67 20.00 5.00 -14.23
CA GLU A 67 19.75 3.55 -14.13
C GLU A 67 19.07 3.15 -12.82
N GLU A 68 19.42 3.77 -11.70
CA GLU A 68 18.74 3.57 -10.42
C GLU A 68 17.26 3.98 -10.49
N LEU A 69 16.97 5.17 -11.01
CA LEU A 69 15.60 5.65 -11.19
C LEU A 69 14.79 4.75 -12.13
N LYS A 70 15.42 4.24 -13.18
CA LYS A 70 14.78 3.29 -14.10
C LYS A 70 14.39 1.99 -13.39
N ARG A 71 15.26 1.45 -12.53
CA ARG A 71 14.94 0.25 -11.74
C ARG A 71 13.81 0.50 -10.76
N ILE A 72 13.81 1.65 -10.09
CA ILE A 72 12.74 2.04 -9.16
C ILE A 72 11.41 2.14 -9.91
N ALA A 73 11.38 2.80 -11.07
CA ALA A 73 10.18 2.91 -11.89
C ALA A 73 9.63 1.53 -12.29
N GLN A 74 10.49 0.61 -12.73
CA GLN A 74 10.09 -0.76 -13.06
C GLN A 74 9.54 -1.53 -11.85
N SER A 75 10.11 -1.34 -10.66
CA SER A 75 9.58 -1.96 -9.44
C SER A 75 8.18 -1.44 -9.12
N LEU A 76 8.00 -0.12 -9.20
CA LEU A 76 6.70 0.52 -8.93
C LEU A 76 5.62 0.09 -9.91
N GLU A 77 5.95 -0.03 -11.21
CA GLU A 77 5.03 -0.54 -12.23
C GLU A 77 4.58 -1.97 -11.91
N LYS A 78 5.51 -2.84 -11.49
CA LYS A 78 5.19 -4.22 -11.10
C LYS A 78 4.33 -4.27 -9.83
N GLU A 79 4.68 -3.47 -8.82
CA GLU A 79 3.91 -3.38 -7.58
C GLU A 79 2.48 -2.87 -7.84
N GLU A 80 2.32 -1.88 -8.73
CA GLU A 80 1.00 -1.39 -9.14
C GLU A 80 0.15 -2.48 -9.79
N GLU A 81 0.74 -3.28 -10.67
CA GLU A 81 0.06 -4.41 -11.31
C GLU A 81 -0.33 -5.49 -10.30
N GLU A 82 0.57 -5.83 -9.36
CA GLU A 82 0.30 -6.79 -8.30
C GLU A 82 -0.85 -6.32 -7.39
N ILE A 83 -0.84 -5.06 -6.97
CA ILE A 83 -1.91 -4.47 -6.14
C ILE A 83 -3.24 -4.51 -6.91
N ARG A 84 -3.24 -4.14 -8.19
CA ARG A 84 -4.45 -4.18 -9.04
C ARG A 84 -5.01 -5.60 -9.14
N SER A 85 -4.15 -6.58 -9.39
CA SER A 85 -4.52 -8.00 -9.48
C SER A 85 -5.08 -8.51 -8.15
N GLN A 86 -4.41 -8.20 -7.03
CA GLN A 86 -4.89 -8.58 -5.69
C GLN A 86 -6.26 -7.98 -5.39
N MET A 87 -6.48 -6.70 -5.70
CA MET A 87 -7.75 -6.02 -5.51
C MET A 87 -8.88 -6.67 -6.33
N GLN A 88 -8.62 -6.99 -7.59
CA GLN A 88 -9.58 -7.66 -8.45
C GLN A 88 -9.93 -9.06 -7.92
N ASN A 89 -8.91 -9.85 -7.56
CA ASN A 89 -9.10 -11.20 -7.02
C ASN A 89 -9.87 -11.16 -5.69
N ALA A 90 -9.55 -10.21 -4.81
CA ALA A 90 -10.27 -10.02 -3.55
C ALA A 90 -11.74 -9.67 -3.80
N SER A 91 -12.01 -8.77 -4.74
CA SER A 91 -13.38 -8.36 -5.09
C SER A 91 -14.21 -9.53 -5.60
N VAL A 92 -13.66 -10.33 -6.53
CA VAL A 92 -14.34 -11.51 -7.08
C VAL A 92 -14.59 -12.56 -5.99
N ASN A 93 -13.59 -12.82 -5.13
CA ASN A 93 -13.72 -13.77 -4.04
C ASN A 93 -14.76 -13.32 -3.00
N MET A 94 -14.80 -12.03 -2.68
CA MET A 94 -15.81 -11.47 -1.79
C MET A 94 -17.23 -11.60 -2.37
N GLU A 95 -17.39 -11.36 -3.67
CA GLU A 95 -18.67 -11.51 -4.35
C GLU A 95 -19.14 -12.98 -4.37
N ASP A 96 -18.26 -13.93 -4.69
CA ASP A 96 -18.56 -15.36 -4.70
C ASP A 96 -18.95 -15.86 -3.29
N LYS A 97 -18.18 -15.48 -2.27
CA LYS A 97 -18.51 -15.79 -0.86
C LYS A 97 -19.84 -15.17 -0.45
N GLY A 98 -20.10 -13.92 -0.86
CA GLY A 98 -21.37 -13.24 -0.60
C GLY A 98 -22.56 -13.96 -1.23
N LYS A 99 -22.44 -14.41 -2.48
CA LYS A 99 -23.47 -15.21 -3.17
C LYS A 99 -23.75 -16.52 -2.44
N LYS A 100 -22.71 -17.28 -2.10
CA LYS A 100 -22.84 -18.54 -1.36
C LYS A 100 -23.50 -18.38 0.00
N LEU A 101 -23.15 -17.32 0.74
CA LEU A 101 -23.79 -17.01 2.02
C LEU A 101 -25.27 -16.68 1.83
N LYS A 102 -25.62 -15.86 0.84
CA LYS A 102 -27.02 -15.52 0.53
C LYS A 102 -27.83 -16.75 0.16
N GLU A 103 -27.31 -17.61 -0.71
CA GLU A 103 -27.96 -18.86 -1.08
C GLU A 103 -28.17 -19.78 0.13
N GLY A 104 -27.19 -19.85 1.04
CA GLY A 104 -27.32 -20.58 2.30
C GLY A 104 -28.47 -20.07 3.16
N VAL A 105 -28.53 -18.76 3.40
CA VAL A 105 -29.60 -18.10 4.17
C VAL A 105 -30.96 -18.30 3.52
N ASP A 106 -31.07 -18.11 2.20
CA ASP A 106 -32.33 -18.27 1.45
C ASP A 106 -32.84 -19.72 1.54
N ASN A 107 -31.95 -20.71 1.53
CA ASN A 107 -32.31 -22.12 1.66
C ASN A 107 -32.77 -22.46 3.08
N GLU A 108 -32.06 -22.00 4.11
CA GLU A 108 -32.43 -22.22 5.51
C GLU A 108 -33.76 -21.53 5.85
N GLN A 109 -33.98 -20.32 5.34
CA GLN A 109 -35.25 -19.61 5.48
C GLN A 109 -36.40 -20.40 4.85
N LYS A 110 -36.23 -20.95 3.64
CA LYS A 110 -37.26 -21.78 2.99
C LYS A 110 -37.60 -23.03 3.81
N LEU A 111 -36.60 -23.71 4.35
CA LEU A 111 -36.79 -24.89 5.19
C LEU A 111 -37.57 -24.53 6.46
N HIS A 112 -37.20 -23.46 7.16
CA HIS A 112 -37.92 -23.03 8.36
C HIS A 112 -39.36 -22.60 8.09
N VAL A 113 -39.62 -21.88 6.99
CA VAL A 113 -40.99 -21.52 6.60
C VAL A 113 -41.82 -22.79 6.34
N HIS A 114 -41.25 -23.76 5.63
CA HIS A 114 -41.90 -25.05 5.37
C HIS A 114 -42.23 -25.79 6.68
N ASP A 115 -41.26 -25.89 7.60
CA ASP A 115 -41.44 -26.58 8.87
C ASP A 115 -42.52 -25.94 9.74
N VAL A 116 -42.56 -24.60 9.80
CA VAL A 116 -43.59 -23.85 10.52
C VAL A 116 -44.97 -24.07 9.90
N ASP A 117 -45.08 -24.06 8.58
CA ASP A 117 -46.33 -24.33 7.87
C ASP A 117 -46.83 -25.77 8.11
N GLU A 118 -45.93 -26.75 8.13
CA GLU A 118 -46.28 -28.13 8.43
C GLU A 118 -46.75 -28.29 9.89
N GLN A 119 -46.03 -27.70 10.84
CA GLN A 119 -46.42 -27.68 12.25
C GLN A 119 -47.79 -27.03 12.44
N LYS A 120 -48.05 -25.90 11.77
CA LYS A 120 -49.37 -25.23 11.77
C LYS A 120 -50.47 -26.15 11.27
N ARG A 121 -50.28 -26.78 10.09
CA ARG A 121 -51.26 -27.73 9.53
C ARG A 121 -51.48 -28.95 10.42
N ALA A 122 -50.45 -29.41 11.13
CA ALA A 122 -50.58 -30.50 12.10
C ALA A 122 -51.42 -30.07 13.31
N LEU A 123 -51.18 -28.88 13.86
CA LEU A 123 -51.97 -28.31 14.96
C LEU A 123 -53.44 -28.10 14.56
N GLU A 124 -53.71 -27.57 13.37
CA GLU A 124 -55.07 -27.39 12.84
C GLU A 124 -55.83 -28.72 12.68
N ARG A 125 -55.14 -29.79 12.25
CA ARG A 125 -55.72 -31.14 12.16
C ARG A 125 -55.95 -31.79 13.52
N ALA A 126 -55.12 -31.47 14.51
CA ALA A 126 -55.19 -32.02 15.85
C ALA A 126 -56.21 -31.33 16.76
N ALA A 127 -56.75 -30.17 16.36
CA ALA A 127 -57.83 -29.50 17.08
C ALA A 127 -59.15 -30.29 16.88
N PRO A 128 -59.72 -30.94 17.92
CA PRO A 128 -61.06 -31.49 17.82
C PRO A 128 -62.06 -30.34 17.64
N ILE A 129 -63.14 -30.59 16.90
CA ILE A 129 -64.32 -29.73 16.86
C ILE A 129 -64.88 -29.67 18.30
N ILE A 130 -64.46 -28.71 19.11
CA ILE A 130 -65.14 -28.37 20.36
C ILE A 130 -66.34 -27.49 19.98
N VAL A 131 -67.34 -28.13 19.37
CA VAL A 131 -68.72 -27.62 19.34
C VAL A 131 -69.62 -28.81 19.64
N SER A 132 -69.65 -29.24 20.90
CA SER A 132 -70.77 -30.02 21.43
C SER A 132 -70.71 -30.07 22.95
N GLY A 133 -71.61 -29.32 23.59
CA GLY A 133 -72.25 -29.69 24.86
C GLY A 133 -71.42 -29.51 26.14
N ASN A 134 -71.45 -28.30 26.72
CA ASN A 134 -71.17 -28.13 28.14
C ASN A 134 -72.47 -28.30 28.94
N GLU A 135 -72.88 -29.54 29.19
CA GLU A 135 -73.61 -29.87 30.42
C GLU A 135 -72.67 -30.68 31.31
N SER A 136 -72.31 -30.11 32.46
CA SER A 136 -71.48 -30.76 33.47
C SER A 136 -72.32 -31.72 34.31
N PRO A 137 -71.81 -32.93 34.65
CA PRO A 137 -72.17 -33.59 35.88
C PRO A 137 -71.03 -33.51 36.92
N PRO A 138 -71.35 -33.49 38.22
CA PRO A 138 -70.39 -33.19 39.27
C PRO A 138 -69.80 -34.44 39.95
N ILE A 139 -68.65 -34.23 40.59
CA ILE A 139 -68.09 -34.92 41.78
C ILE A 139 -67.59 -36.37 41.59
N GLY A 140 -66.30 -36.59 41.90
CA GLY A 140 -65.79 -37.92 42.24
C GLY A 140 -64.27 -38.00 42.31
N ALA A 141 -63.74 -38.27 43.50
CA ALA A 141 -62.33 -38.31 43.84
C ALA A 141 -61.52 -39.40 43.12
N GLN A 142 -60.19 -39.21 42.98
CA GLN A 142 -59.15 -39.95 43.73
C GLN A 142 -57.73 -39.68 43.18
N ARG A 143 -56.80 -39.50 44.12
CA ARG A 143 -55.34 -39.52 43.94
C ARG A 143 -54.87 -40.86 43.36
N THR A 144 -53.82 -40.85 42.53
CA THR A 144 -52.49 -41.41 42.87
C THR A 144 -51.44 -41.20 41.77
N LYS A 145 -50.23 -40.79 42.18
CA LYS A 145 -48.86 -41.25 41.84
C LYS A 145 -48.67 -41.82 40.41
N GLN A 146 -47.66 -41.47 39.60
CA GLN A 146 -46.22 -41.62 39.87
C GLN A 146 -45.41 -41.21 38.61
N GLN A 147 -44.16 -40.77 38.83
CA GLN A 147 -42.94 -41.04 38.05
C GLN A 147 -42.72 -40.50 36.61
N THR A 148 -41.79 -39.53 36.56
CA THR A 148 -40.58 -39.48 35.70
C THR A 148 -40.68 -39.78 34.20
N ARG A 149 -40.22 -38.82 33.39
CA ARG A 149 -38.95 -38.94 32.63
C ARG A 149 -38.61 -37.59 31.98
N ARG A 150 -37.39 -37.11 32.26
CA ARG A 150 -36.71 -36.03 31.52
C ARG A 150 -36.42 -36.53 30.09
N PRO A 151 -36.56 -35.70 29.05
CA PRO A 151 -35.81 -35.89 27.83
C PRO A 151 -34.36 -35.45 28.05
N SER A 152 -33.47 -36.34 27.64
CA SER A 152 -32.02 -36.32 27.72
C SER A 152 -31.38 -35.21 26.87
N ALA A 153 -30.22 -34.76 27.33
CA ALA A 153 -29.25 -34.02 26.55
C ALA A 153 -28.68 -34.88 25.41
N GLN A 154 -28.73 -34.36 24.18
CA GLN A 154 -27.95 -34.67 22.95
C GLN A 154 -28.81 -34.08 21.81
N SER A 155 -28.47 -32.96 21.18
CA SER A 155 -27.29 -32.80 20.34
C SER A 155 -26.74 -31.37 20.42
N ARG A 156 -25.62 -31.23 21.13
CA ARG A 156 -24.79 -30.03 21.14
C ARG A 156 -23.41 -30.48 20.68
N GLN A 157 -23.20 -30.51 19.36
CA GLN A 157 -21.87 -30.68 18.75
C GLN A 157 -21.94 -30.29 17.26
N GLN A 158 -21.67 -29.02 16.98
CA GLN A 158 -20.80 -28.52 15.90
C GLN A 158 -20.86 -26.99 15.92
N LEU A 159 -20.29 -26.40 16.98
CA LEU A 159 -19.65 -25.11 16.85
C LEU A 159 -18.16 -25.42 16.83
N GLY A 160 -17.62 -25.50 15.62
CA GLY A 160 -16.18 -25.48 15.42
C GLY A 160 -15.67 -24.14 15.93
N LEU A 161 -15.01 -24.19 17.08
CA LEU A 161 -14.02 -23.21 17.49
C LEU A 161 -13.01 -23.09 16.35
N VAL A 162 -12.95 -21.93 15.71
CA VAL A 162 -11.74 -21.49 15.02
C VAL A 162 -10.93 -20.70 16.04
N ASP A 163 -9.73 -21.20 16.27
CA ASP A 163 -8.71 -20.63 17.13
C ASP A 163 -8.49 -19.15 16.82
N THR A 164 -8.90 -18.28 17.72
CA THR A 164 -8.42 -16.90 17.78
C THR A 164 -7.34 -16.81 18.84
N GLN A 165 -6.11 -17.13 18.49
CA GLN A 165 -4.92 -16.69 19.21
C GLN A 165 -3.69 -16.98 18.36
N GLY A 166 -3.02 -15.91 17.91
CA GLY A 166 -1.67 -16.07 17.38
C GLY A 166 -1.08 -15.00 16.48
N GLU A 167 -1.61 -13.79 16.31
CA GLU A 167 -0.83 -12.68 15.71
C GLU A 167 -1.12 -11.35 16.42
N GLU A 168 -0.56 -11.20 17.62
CA GLU A 168 -0.26 -9.90 18.19
C GLU A 168 0.89 -9.24 17.39
N ASN A 169 0.64 -8.00 16.95
CA ASN A 169 1.61 -6.91 16.86
C ASN A 169 3.02 -7.21 16.32
N GLN A 170 3.26 -6.83 15.06
CA GLN A 170 4.48 -6.09 14.73
C GLN A 170 4.26 -5.10 13.57
N PHE A 171 3.46 -4.07 13.84
CA PHE A 171 3.38 -2.87 12.98
C PHE A 171 3.64 -1.62 13.81
N GLN A 172 4.90 -1.40 14.22
CA GLN A 172 5.41 -0.08 14.63
C GLN A 172 6.93 -0.02 14.43
N ALA A 173 7.38 0.54 13.30
CA ALA A 173 8.66 1.25 13.20
C ALA A 173 8.78 2.02 11.87
N SER A 174 7.92 3.01 11.66
CA SER A 174 8.22 4.11 10.73
C SER A 174 7.48 5.34 11.21
N HIS A 175 8.16 6.16 12.02
CA HIS A 175 8.15 7.62 11.97
C HIS A 175 8.91 8.17 13.18
N GLY A 176 10.17 8.49 12.95
CA GLY A 176 11.02 9.28 13.84
C GLY A 176 11.75 10.33 13.01
N LEU A 177 11.05 11.41 12.67
CA LEU A 177 11.66 12.66 12.25
C LEU A 177 12.35 13.28 13.48
N ALA A 178 13.68 13.33 13.48
CA ALA A 178 14.46 14.28 14.27
C ALA A 178 15.76 14.59 13.49
N HIS A 179 15.79 15.72 12.80
CA HIS A 179 16.42 16.95 13.27
C HIS A 179 17.96 16.90 13.27
N SER A 180 18.53 17.54 12.25
CA SER A 180 19.75 18.37 12.26
C SER A 180 20.75 18.12 13.40
N GLN A 181 21.96 17.71 13.06
CA GLN A 181 23.13 18.40 13.60
C GLN A 181 24.37 18.29 12.71
N GLN A 182 24.82 19.47 12.32
CA GLN A 182 26.06 19.83 11.66
C GLN A 182 27.10 20.16 12.74
N LYS A 183 28.23 19.45 12.78
CA LYS A 183 29.48 19.82 13.48
C LYS A 183 30.62 19.31 12.58
N ARG A 184 31.35 20.14 11.83
CA ARG A 184 32.55 20.89 12.26
C ARG A 184 33.38 20.07 13.26
N PHE A 185 34.41 19.38 12.79
CA PHE A 185 35.82 19.77 12.90
C PHE A 185 36.63 19.04 11.83
#